data_AF-A0A6L9QFT4-F1
#
_entry.id   AF-A0A6L9QFT4-F1
#
_cell.length_a   1.000
_cell.length_b   1.000
_cell.length_c   1.000
_cell.angle_alpha   90.00
_cell.angle_beta   90.00
_cell.angle_gamma   90.00
#
_symmetry.space_group_name_H-M   'P 1'
#
loop_
_entity.id
_entity.type
_entity.pdbx_description
1 polymer ?
#
loop_
_entity_poly.entity_id
_entity_poly.type
_entity_poly.pdbx_seq_one_letter_code
_entity_poly.pdbx_strand_id
1 'polypeptide(L)'
;MSMRPGMMKNWSGLYTSVLGAVMAVLLLGPALTGALTGLPQHVTPSRMGAGIALVALAYAGYLVLARTFGPVATSAADAAWLVLSPLPRRRVLRRTVTVLLGISLVGGLVLALGLLSAVGVRDQYAVRLLAAAVLGMSATFGGMAAAVLAQASQAWDGWLPAAIAVVVVFAVLAAVHSSGRSSPGVVAAGASADGWTVAAVAAAATAAVVVRAAWAALERVPAHSILAASTRTGNVATAAVVLDPGALTWIAEDAHWRRRVLRSRPLPSVLRGSRAGRLPRPLRTSLVLAWPEWRRLTRRPGRAALVAASAALPLLAAR
;
A
#
# COMPACT_ATOMS: atom_id res chain seq x y z
N MET A 1 -39.82 -3.61 -36.00
CA MET A 1 -39.49 -3.40 -34.57
C MET A 1 -37.96 -3.34 -34.45
N SER A 2 -37.36 -2.16 -34.68
CA SER A 2 -35.90 -2.00 -34.71
C SER A 2 -35.37 -1.76 -33.29
N MET A 3 -34.61 -2.72 -32.76
CA MET A 3 -33.89 -2.56 -31.50
C MET A 3 -32.82 -1.48 -31.67
N ARG A 4 -32.87 -0.44 -30.82
CA ARG A 4 -31.88 0.64 -30.80
C ARG A 4 -30.48 0.05 -30.52
N PRO A 5 -29.48 0.31 -31.37
CA PRO A 5 -28.13 -0.29 -31.28
C PRO A 5 -27.32 0.11 -30.02
N GLY A 6 -27.85 0.99 -29.17
CA GLY A 6 -27.26 1.33 -27.87
C GLY A 6 -27.57 0.33 -26.74
N MET A 7 -28.61 -0.50 -26.86
CA MET A 7 -29.06 -1.38 -25.76
C MET A 7 -28.25 -2.68 -25.66
N MET A 8 -27.78 -3.24 -26.78
CA MET A 8 -27.07 -4.53 -26.79
C MET A 8 -25.67 -4.45 -26.15
N LYS A 9 -24.99 -3.29 -26.20
CA LYS A 9 -23.66 -3.09 -25.59
C LYS A 9 -23.67 -3.17 -24.05
N ASN A 10 -24.83 -2.98 -23.42
CA ASN A 10 -24.93 -2.96 -21.96
C ASN A 10 -25.22 -4.36 -21.39
N TRP A 11 -25.83 -5.27 -22.15
CA TRP A 11 -26.24 -6.58 -21.65
C TRP A 11 -25.06 -7.52 -21.40
N SER A 12 -24.07 -7.57 -22.27
CA SER A 12 -22.88 -8.41 -22.04
C SER A 12 -22.07 -7.91 -20.84
N GLY A 13 -21.97 -6.59 -20.66
CA GLY A 13 -21.33 -5.96 -19.50
C GLY A 13 -22.09 -6.20 -18.20
N LEU A 14 -23.42 -6.14 -18.24
CA LEU A 14 -24.27 -6.44 -17.09
C LEU A 14 -24.23 -7.94 -16.75
N TYR A 15 -24.26 -8.81 -17.75
CA TYR A 15 -24.18 -10.24 -17.58
C TYR A 15 -22.83 -10.65 -16.98
N THR A 16 -21.72 -10.14 -17.53
CA THR A 16 -20.38 -10.42 -16.98
C THR A 16 -20.19 -9.87 -15.57
N SER A 17 -20.75 -8.69 -15.25
CA SER A 17 -20.66 -8.15 -13.90
C SER A 17 -21.53 -8.90 -12.89
N VAL A 18 -22.76 -9.27 -13.27
CA VAL A 18 -23.66 -10.08 -12.43
C VAL A 18 -23.08 -11.48 -12.24
N LEU A 19 -22.65 -12.14 -13.31
CA LEU A 19 -22.00 -13.46 -13.23
C LEU A 19 -20.75 -13.38 -12.36
N GLY A 20 -19.90 -12.38 -12.55
CA GLY A 20 -18.70 -12.15 -11.73
C GLY A 20 -19.05 -11.93 -10.26
N ALA A 21 -20.09 -11.16 -9.95
CA ALA A 21 -20.58 -10.94 -8.59
C ALA A 21 -21.13 -12.23 -7.97
N VAL A 22 -21.94 -13.00 -8.70
CA VAL A 22 -22.46 -14.29 -8.26
C VAL A 22 -21.32 -15.26 -7.98
N MET A 23 -20.35 -15.38 -8.89
CA MET A 23 -19.18 -16.23 -8.69
C MET A 23 -18.35 -15.78 -7.50
N ALA A 24 -18.15 -14.47 -7.31
CA ALA A 24 -17.46 -13.96 -6.13
C ALA A 24 -18.21 -14.30 -4.83
N VAL A 25 -19.54 -14.15 -4.81
CA VAL A 25 -20.37 -14.53 -3.65
C VAL A 25 -20.30 -16.02 -3.37
N LEU A 26 -20.35 -16.87 -4.41
CA LEU A 26 -20.26 -18.33 -4.24
C LEU A 26 -18.87 -18.77 -3.75
N LEU A 27 -17.80 -18.15 -4.26
CA LEU A 27 -16.43 -18.50 -3.89
C LEU A 27 -16.03 -17.95 -2.51
N LEU A 28 -16.40 -16.71 -2.20
CA LEU A 28 -16.04 -16.07 -0.93
C LEU A 28 -17.07 -16.31 0.17
N GLY A 29 -18.31 -16.64 -0.14
CA GLY A 29 -19.39 -16.84 0.83
C GLY A 29 -19.03 -17.83 1.93
N PRO A 30 -18.56 -19.05 1.61
CA PRO A 30 -18.13 -20.03 2.61
C PRO A 30 -16.92 -19.56 3.44
N ALA A 31 -15.97 -18.85 2.83
CA ALA A 31 -14.82 -18.30 3.54
C ALA A 31 -15.23 -17.17 4.49
N LEU A 32 -16.17 -16.32 4.08
CA LEU A 32 -16.74 -15.25 4.89
C LEU A 32 -17.55 -15.81 6.05
N THR A 33 -18.42 -16.79 5.81
CA THR A 33 -19.18 -17.43 6.88
C THR A 33 -18.26 -18.14 7.87
N GLY A 34 -17.26 -18.88 7.39
CA GLY A 34 -16.24 -19.50 8.26
C GLY A 34 -15.43 -18.49 9.06
N ALA A 35 -15.05 -17.36 8.45
CA ALA A 35 -14.34 -16.29 9.15
C ALA A 35 -15.21 -15.62 10.23
N LEU A 36 -16.50 -15.41 9.95
CA LEU A 36 -17.44 -14.78 10.89
C LEU A 36 -17.80 -15.72 12.05
N THR A 37 -18.01 -17.01 11.79
CA THR A 37 -18.31 -18.00 12.83
C THR A 37 -17.07 -18.35 13.66
N GLY A 38 -15.88 -18.23 13.09
CA GLY A 38 -14.59 -18.45 13.78
C GLY A 38 -14.10 -17.27 14.62
N LEU A 39 -14.87 -16.18 14.74
CA LEU A 39 -14.44 -15.01 15.51
C LEU A 39 -14.33 -15.34 17.01
N PRO A 40 -13.18 -15.08 17.66
CA PRO A 40 -13.02 -15.34 19.07
C PRO A 40 -13.90 -14.39 19.91
N GLN A 41 -14.69 -14.94 20.82
CA GLN A 41 -15.47 -14.12 21.77
C GLN A 41 -14.58 -13.48 22.84
N HIS A 42 -13.52 -14.17 23.24
CA HIS A 42 -12.57 -13.72 24.26
C HIS A 42 -11.14 -13.81 23.71
N VAL A 43 -10.40 -12.71 23.78
CA VAL A 43 -9.01 -12.63 23.33
C VAL A 43 -8.13 -12.19 24.49
N THR A 44 -7.00 -12.87 24.69
CA THR A 44 -6.02 -12.48 25.71
C THR A 44 -5.36 -11.14 25.35
N PRO A 45 -5.01 -10.27 26.31
CA PRO A 45 -4.45 -8.95 26.03
C PRO A 45 -3.18 -8.99 25.17
N SER A 46 -2.33 -10.00 25.35
CA SER A 46 -1.12 -10.23 24.56
C SER A 46 -1.43 -10.55 23.09
N ARG A 47 -2.46 -11.36 22.83
CA ARG A 47 -2.90 -11.68 21.46
C ARG A 47 -3.57 -10.48 20.79
N MET A 48 -4.30 -9.66 21.55
CA MET A 48 -4.95 -8.45 21.06
C MET A 48 -3.94 -7.43 20.53
N GLY A 49 -2.90 -7.11 21.31
CA GLY A 49 -1.89 -6.14 20.87
C GLY A 49 -1.11 -6.61 19.63
N ALA A 50 -0.78 -7.90 19.54
CA ALA A 50 -0.17 -8.48 18.35
C ALA A 50 -1.10 -8.41 17.12
N GLY A 51 -2.39 -8.70 17.29
CA GLY A 51 -3.37 -8.60 16.22
C GLY A 51 -3.56 -7.16 15.72
N ILE A 52 -3.66 -6.18 16.62
CA ILE A 52 -3.75 -4.76 16.27
C ILE A 52 -2.50 -4.31 15.53
N ALA A 53 -1.30 -4.73 15.97
CA ALA A 53 -0.05 -4.43 15.29
C ALA A 53 -0.04 -4.98 13.85
N LEU A 54 -0.51 -6.22 13.64
CA LEU A 54 -0.62 -6.81 12.31
C LEU A 54 -1.60 -6.07 11.41
N VAL A 55 -2.77 -5.68 11.94
CA VAL A 55 -3.77 -4.89 11.19
C VAL A 55 -3.21 -3.51 10.81
N ALA A 56 -2.51 -2.85 11.74
CA ALA A 56 -1.87 -1.56 11.48
C ALA A 56 -0.74 -1.67 10.44
N LEU A 57 0.09 -2.72 10.50
CA LEU A 57 1.11 -3.00 9.49
C LEU A 57 0.50 -3.34 8.12
N ALA A 58 -0.59 -4.11 8.09
CA ALA A 58 -1.32 -4.39 6.86
C ALA A 58 -1.86 -3.11 6.22
N TYR A 59 -2.42 -2.20 7.04
CA TYR A 59 -2.87 -0.89 6.57
C TYR A 59 -1.71 0.00 6.09
N ALA A 60 -0.58 0.02 6.80
CA ALA A 60 0.62 0.74 6.36
C ALA A 60 1.13 0.18 5.02
N GLY A 61 1.18 -1.14 4.87
CA GLY A 61 1.51 -1.82 3.62
C GLY A 61 0.57 -1.42 2.48
N TYR A 62 -0.74 -1.38 2.74
CA TYR A 62 -1.73 -0.89 1.80
C TYR A 62 -1.46 0.55 1.34
N LEU A 63 -1.16 1.46 2.26
CA LEU A 63 -0.81 2.86 1.93
C LEU A 63 0.49 2.96 1.11
N VAL A 64 1.50 2.15 1.44
CA VAL A 64 2.75 2.08 0.68
C VAL A 64 2.46 1.61 -0.75
N LEU A 65 1.70 0.53 -0.92
CA LEU A 65 1.32 0.00 -2.23
C LEU A 65 0.55 1.04 -3.05
N ALA A 66 -0.44 1.68 -2.43
CA ALA A 66 -1.23 2.74 -3.06
C ALA A 66 -0.32 3.88 -3.56
N ARG A 67 0.66 4.29 -2.75
CA ARG A 67 1.64 5.32 -3.13
C ARG A 67 2.58 4.86 -4.25
N THR A 68 3.09 3.63 -4.19
CA THR A 68 4.13 3.16 -5.12
C THR A 68 3.61 2.98 -6.54
N PHE A 69 2.43 2.37 -6.67
CA PHE A 69 1.79 2.12 -7.96
C PHE A 69 1.05 3.35 -8.47
N GLY A 70 0.62 4.21 -7.55
CA GLY A 70 -0.17 5.37 -7.87
C GLY A 70 -1.63 4.99 -8.05
N PRO A 71 -2.56 5.52 -7.25
CA PRO A 71 -3.95 5.08 -7.23
C PRO A 71 -4.61 5.24 -8.60
N VAL A 72 -4.33 6.33 -9.31
CA VAL A 72 -4.89 6.54 -10.66
C VAL A 72 -3.94 5.97 -11.70
N ALA A 73 -4.11 4.69 -12.02
CA ALA A 73 -3.46 4.04 -13.15
C ALA A 73 -4.52 3.63 -14.18
N THR A 74 -4.28 3.96 -15.44
CA THR A 74 -5.04 3.50 -16.61
C THR A 74 -4.18 2.58 -17.46
N SER A 75 -4.73 1.98 -18.52
CA SER A 75 -3.88 1.31 -19.50
C SER A 75 -2.86 2.31 -20.06
N ALA A 76 -1.65 1.85 -20.37
CA ALA A 76 -0.58 2.72 -20.90
C ALA A 76 -1.01 3.37 -22.23
N ALA A 77 -1.80 2.66 -23.04
CA ALA A 77 -2.38 3.18 -24.27
C ALA A 77 -3.34 4.35 -23.99
N ASP A 78 -4.27 4.20 -23.06
CA ASP A 78 -5.23 5.27 -22.70
C ASP A 78 -4.53 6.46 -22.04
N ALA A 79 -3.49 6.20 -21.25
CA ALA A 79 -2.68 7.25 -20.62
C ALA A 79 -1.94 8.11 -21.65
N ALA A 80 -1.43 7.52 -22.74
CA ALA A 80 -0.77 8.25 -23.81
C ALA A 80 -1.73 9.21 -24.52
N TRP A 81 -2.98 8.79 -24.75
CA TRP A 81 -4.03 9.64 -25.33
C TRP A 81 -4.43 10.82 -24.43
N LEU A 82 -4.39 10.64 -23.11
CA LEU A 82 -4.62 11.71 -22.13
C LEU A 82 -3.52 12.78 -22.11
N VAL A 83 -2.31 12.45 -22.56
CA VAL A 83 -1.22 13.42 -22.72
C VAL A 83 -1.41 14.25 -23.99
N LEU A 84 -1.95 13.63 -25.04
CA LEU A 84 -2.10 14.24 -26.37
C LEU A 84 -3.39 15.04 -26.55
N SER A 85 -4.43 14.78 -25.75
CA SER A 85 -5.75 15.43 -25.90
C SER A 85 -6.28 16.01 -24.59
N PRO A 86 -6.75 17.28 -24.57
CA PRO A 86 -7.36 17.89 -23.39
C PRO A 86 -8.78 17.37 -23.17
N LEU A 87 -8.91 16.14 -22.65
CA LEU A 87 -10.19 15.53 -22.29
C LEU A 87 -10.59 15.86 -20.84
N PRO A 88 -11.90 15.92 -20.53
CA PRO A 88 -12.37 16.10 -19.16
C PRO A 88 -11.99 14.89 -18.30
N ARG A 89 -10.92 15.04 -17.50
CA ARG A 89 -10.26 13.96 -16.75
C ARG A 89 -11.21 13.19 -15.83
N ARG A 90 -12.17 13.85 -15.19
CA ARG A 90 -13.16 13.20 -14.32
C ARG A 90 -14.00 12.14 -15.03
N ARG A 91 -14.37 12.38 -16.29
CA ARG A 91 -15.17 11.42 -17.07
C ARG A 91 -14.34 10.20 -17.46
N VAL A 92 -13.11 10.42 -17.91
CA VAL A 92 -12.20 9.34 -18.32
C VAL A 92 -11.79 8.47 -17.13
N LEU A 93 -11.49 9.10 -15.99
CA LEU A 93 -11.02 8.41 -14.79
C LEU A 93 -12.15 7.80 -13.96
N ARG A 94 -13.43 8.10 -14.27
CA ARG A 94 -14.58 7.60 -13.51
C ARG A 94 -14.55 6.08 -13.34
N ARG A 95 -14.25 5.34 -14.42
CA ARG A 95 -14.19 3.87 -14.40
C ARG A 95 -13.08 3.37 -13.47
N THR A 96 -11.89 3.96 -13.56
CA THR A 96 -10.76 3.64 -12.68
C THR A 96 -11.09 3.94 -11.22
N VAL A 97 -11.70 5.10 -10.93
CA VAL A 97 -12.14 5.44 -9.57
C VAL A 97 -13.15 4.43 -9.04
N THR A 98 -14.11 3.96 -9.86
CA THR A 98 -15.05 2.91 -9.44
C THR A 98 -14.33 1.61 -9.08
N VAL A 99 -13.33 1.20 -9.88
CA VAL A 99 -12.53 0.00 -9.57
C VAL A 99 -11.75 0.18 -8.26
N LEU A 100 -11.16 1.36 -8.05
CA LEU A 100 -10.47 1.70 -6.81
C LEU A 100 -11.39 1.65 -5.59
N LEU A 101 -12.62 2.14 -5.73
CA LEU A 101 -13.63 2.05 -4.68
C LEU A 101 -13.95 0.59 -4.38
N GLY A 102 -14.10 -0.26 -5.40
CA GLY A 102 -14.28 -1.70 -5.21
C GLY A 102 -13.11 -2.35 -4.47
N ILE A 103 -11.87 -2.05 -4.86
CA ILE A 103 -10.65 -2.58 -4.18
C ILE A 103 -10.58 -2.08 -2.74
N SER A 104 -10.86 -0.80 -2.51
CA SER A 104 -10.81 -0.19 -1.17
C SER A 104 -11.92 -0.76 -0.27
N LEU A 105 -13.09 -1.04 -0.82
CA LEU A 105 -14.18 -1.71 -0.12
C LEU A 105 -13.74 -3.10 0.36
N VAL A 106 -13.21 -3.92 -0.55
CA VAL A 106 -12.73 -5.28 -0.22
C VAL A 106 -11.60 -5.22 0.81
N GLY A 107 -10.60 -4.36 0.61
CA GLY A 107 -9.51 -4.17 1.57
C GLY A 107 -10.00 -3.70 2.93
N GLY A 108 -11.00 -2.81 2.96
CA GLY A 108 -11.60 -2.30 4.19
C GLY A 108 -12.34 -3.39 4.96
N LEU A 109 -13.07 -4.26 4.27
CA LEU A 109 -13.73 -5.42 4.88
C LEU A 109 -12.71 -6.42 5.45
N VAL A 110 -11.61 -6.68 4.73
CA VAL A 110 -10.53 -7.55 5.22
C VAL A 110 -9.87 -6.97 6.48
N LEU A 111 -9.60 -5.66 6.51
CA LEU A 111 -9.07 -4.98 7.70
C LEU A 111 -10.07 -4.99 8.86
N ALA A 112 -11.37 -4.83 8.57
CA ALA A 112 -12.42 -4.89 9.57
C ALA A 112 -12.50 -6.28 10.23
N LEU A 113 -12.47 -7.35 9.43
CA LEU A 113 -12.43 -8.73 9.93
C LEU A 113 -11.13 -9.02 10.70
N GLY A 114 -9.99 -8.52 10.21
CA GLY A 114 -8.71 -8.59 10.91
C GLY A 114 -8.76 -7.90 12.27
N LEU A 115 -9.39 -6.72 12.34
CA LEU A 115 -9.53 -5.97 13.58
C LEU A 115 -10.47 -6.68 14.57
N LEU A 116 -11.59 -7.22 14.09
CA LEU A 116 -12.51 -8.02 14.91
C LEU A 116 -11.87 -9.30 15.42
N SER A 117 -11.06 -9.98 14.61
CA SER A 117 -10.34 -11.18 15.05
C SER A 117 -9.23 -10.86 16.06
N ALA A 118 -8.62 -9.66 15.97
CA ALA A 118 -7.63 -9.18 16.93
C ALA A 118 -8.25 -8.79 18.28
N VAL A 119 -9.38 -8.07 18.28
CA VAL A 119 -9.98 -7.54 19.52
C VAL A 119 -10.97 -8.52 20.15
N GLY A 120 -11.55 -9.42 19.35
CA GLY A 120 -12.62 -10.31 19.77
C GLY A 120 -13.97 -9.60 19.90
N VAL A 121 -15.02 -10.41 20.00
CA VAL A 121 -16.40 -9.93 20.05
C VAL A 121 -17.01 -10.22 21.42
N ARG A 122 -16.77 -9.30 22.36
CA ARG A 122 -17.14 -9.47 23.77
C ARG A 122 -18.59 -9.08 24.08
N ASP A 123 -19.18 -8.14 23.31
CA ASP A 123 -20.58 -7.66 23.45
C ASP A 123 -21.11 -7.06 22.12
N GLN A 124 -22.44 -7.02 21.93
CA GLN A 124 -23.16 -6.38 20.81
C GLN A 124 -22.54 -6.66 19.42
N TYR A 125 -22.50 -7.94 19.03
CA TYR A 125 -21.88 -8.43 17.78
C TYR A 125 -22.22 -7.56 16.56
N ALA A 126 -23.49 -7.22 16.37
CA ALA A 126 -23.94 -6.44 15.23
C ALA A 126 -23.35 -5.01 15.21
N VAL A 127 -23.33 -4.33 16.36
CA VAL A 127 -22.83 -2.95 16.47
C VAL A 127 -21.32 -2.91 16.26
N ARG A 128 -20.57 -3.84 16.86
CA ARG A 128 -19.12 -3.96 16.66
C ARG A 128 -18.76 -4.33 15.23
N LEU A 129 -19.51 -5.24 14.61
CA LEU A 129 -19.31 -5.63 13.23
C LEU A 129 -19.50 -4.42 12.30
N LEU A 130 -20.59 -3.66 12.48
CA LEU A 130 -20.85 -2.44 11.71
C LEU A 130 -19.77 -1.38 11.95
N ALA A 131 -19.41 -1.11 13.21
CA ALA A 131 -18.39 -0.12 13.53
C ALA A 131 -17.02 -0.49 12.96
N ALA A 132 -16.60 -1.76 13.07
CA ALA A 132 -15.37 -2.26 12.47
C ALA A 132 -15.40 -2.18 10.95
N ALA A 133 -16.52 -2.54 10.31
CA ALA A 133 -16.70 -2.42 8.87
C ALA A 133 -16.58 -0.96 8.41
N VAL A 134 -17.26 -0.04 9.10
CA VAL A 134 -17.19 1.41 8.82
C VAL A 134 -15.76 1.93 9.03
N LEU A 135 -15.09 1.56 10.11
CA LEU A 135 -13.69 1.92 10.37
C LEU A 135 -12.77 1.42 9.25
N GLY A 136 -12.85 0.14 8.91
CA GLY A 136 -12.03 -0.48 7.86
C GLY A 136 -12.25 0.17 6.50
N MET A 137 -13.51 0.35 6.09
CA MET A 137 -13.87 1.03 4.85
C MET A 137 -13.41 2.49 4.84
N SER A 138 -13.60 3.22 5.94
CA SER A 138 -13.19 4.62 6.05
C SER A 138 -11.67 4.76 5.96
N ALA A 139 -10.92 3.86 6.61
CA ALA A 139 -9.48 3.84 6.57
C ALA A 139 -8.96 3.58 5.15
N THR A 140 -9.51 2.60 4.42
CA THR A 140 -9.06 2.30 3.05
C THR A 140 -9.49 3.38 2.06
N PHE A 141 -10.74 3.87 2.11
CA PHE A 141 -11.20 4.96 1.26
C PHE A 141 -10.40 6.25 1.51
N GLY A 142 -10.20 6.62 2.78
CA GLY A 142 -9.40 7.77 3.16
C GLY A 142 -7.93 7.62 2.75
N GLY A 143 -7.36 6.44 2.95
CA GLY A 143 -5.99 6.12 2.57
C GLY A 143 -5.76 6.18 1.05
N MET A 144 -6.70 5.63 0.27
CA MET A 144 -6.65 5.70 -1.18
C MET A 144 -6.82 7.13 -1.70
N ALA A 145 -7.74 7.87 -1.10
CA ALA A 145 -7.95 9.28 -1.43
C ALA A 145 -6.73 10.14 -1.07
N ALA A 146 -6.07 9.88 0.06
CA ALA A 146 -4.80 10.52 0.43
C ALA A 146 -3.68 10.20 -0.57
N ALA A 147 -3.61 8.96 -1.07
CA ALA A 147 -2.69 8.60 -2.13
C ALA A 147 -2.99 9.37 -3.44
N VAL A 148 -4.26 9.61 -3.77
CA VAL A 148 -4.65 10.40 -4.95
C VAL A 148 -4.23 11.86 -4.76
N LEU A 149 -4.42 12.43 -3.58
CA LEU A 149 -3.99 13.78 -3.24
C LEU A 149 -2.47 13.95 -3.29
N ALA A 150 -1.72 12.91 -2.87
CA ALA A 150 -0.26 12.87 -3.00
C ALA A 150 0.21 12.89 -4.46
N GLN A 151 -0.54 12.27 -5.38
CA GLN A 151 -0.26 12.41 -6.82
C GLN A 151 -0.55 13.81 -7.36
N ALA A 152 -1.59 14.48 -6.83
CA ALA A 152 -2.02 15.80 -7.28
C ALA A 152 -1.17 16.95 -6.70
N SER A 153 -0.50 16.75 -5.56
CA SER A 153 0.16 17.84 -4.84
C SER A 153 1.40 17.39 -4.05
N GLN A 154 2.45 18.20 -4.13
CA GLN A 154 3.73 17.93 -3.47
C GLN A 154 3.63 17.98 -1.94
N ALA A 155 2.75 18.82 -1.38
CA ALA A 155 2.52 18.89 0.06
C ALA A 155 2.00 17.54 0.61
N TRP A 156 1.01 16.94 -0.06
CA TRP A 156 0.47 15.63 0.33
C TRP A 156 1.46 14.49 0.10
N ASP A 157 2.33 14.59 -0.91
CA ASP A 157 3.43 13.63 -1.11
C ASP A 157 4.47 13.65 0.03
N GLY A 158 4.64 14.80 0.68
CA GLY A 158 5.45 14.95 1.90
C GLY A 158 4.76 14.51 3.19
N TRP A 159 3.43 14.61 3.27
CA TRP A 159 2.62 14.24 4.44
C TRP A 159 2.29 12.74 4.51
N LEU A 160 2.03 12.09 3.38
CA LEU A 160 1.74 10.65 3.32
C LEU A 160 2.82 9.73 3.93
N PRO A 161 4.15 9.94 3.75
CA PRO A 161 5.17 9.13 4.41
C PRO A 161 5.20 9.37 5.91
N ALA A 162 4.92 10.59 6.38
CA ALA A 162 4.79 10.88 7.81
C ALA A 162 3.59 10.12 8.40
N ALA A 163 2.44 10.13 7.72
CA ALA A 163 1.27 9.34 8.13
C ALA A 163 1.57 7.83 8.17
N ILE A 164 2.25 7.29 7.14
CA ILE A 164 2.68 5.88 7.13
C ILE A 164 3.62 5.59 8.31
N ALA A 165 4.60 6.48 8.57
CA ALA A 165 5.52 6.32 9.68
C ALA A 165 4.80 6.34 11.04
N VAL A 166 3.81 7.21 11.22
CA VAL A 166 2.97 7.25 12.43
C VAL A 166 2.21 5.94 12.60
N VAL A 167 1.62 5.38 11.55
CA VAL A 167 0.93 4.07 11.61
C VAL A 167 1.90 2.95 11.97
N VAL A 168 3.12 2.95 11.41
CA VAL A 168 4.16 1.97 11.73
C VAL A 168 4.62 2.09 13.19
N VAL A 169 4.84 3.31 13.68
CA VAL A 169 5.18 3.54 15.10
C VAL A 169 4.06 3.06 16.00
N PHE A 170 2.79 3.36 15.65
CA PHE A 170 1.64 2.85 16.38
C PHE A 170 1.60 1.31 16.41
N ALA A 171 1.89 0.65 15.28
CA ALA A 171 1.97 -0.81 15.22
C ALA A 171 3.08 -1.38 16.12
N VAL A 172 4.26 -0.76 16.14
CA VAL A 172 5.36 -1.14 17.03
C VAL A 172 4.97 -0.96 18.48
N LEU A 173 4.35 0.17 18.84
CA LEU A 173 3.87 0.40 20.20
C LEU A 173 2.83 -0.65 20.60
N ALA A 174 1.87 -0.98 19.73
CA ALA A 174 0.88 -2.04 20.00
C ALA A 174 1.54 -3.42 20.22
N ALA A 175 2.58 -3.75 19.44
CA ALA A 175 3.34 -4.99 19.61
C ALA A 175 4.19 -5.01 20.88
N VAL A 176 4.81 -3.89 21.26
CA VAL A 176 5.61 -3.80 22.49
C VAL A 176 4.72 -3.89 23.73
N HIS A 177 3.58 -3.19 23.75
CA HIS A 177 2.64 -3.25 24.87
C HIS A 177 1.98 -4.62 25.04
N SER A 178 1.94 -5.44 23.99
CA SER A 178 1.43 -6.82 24.07
C SER A 178 2.37 -7.79 24.78
N SER A 179 3.65 -7.44 24.88
CA SER A 179 4.71 -8.25 25.50
C SER A 179 4.97 -7.95 26.98
N GLY A 180 4.43 -6.84 27.50
CA GLY A 180 4.63 -6.39 28.88
C GLY A 180 3.50 -6.79 29.85
N ARG A 181 3.83 -6.88 31.15
CA ARG A 181 2.86 -6.89 32.29
C ARG A 181 2.17 -5.52 32.49
N SER A 182 2.09 -4.70 31.45
CA SER A 182 1.59 -3.33 31.54
C SER A 182 0.06 -3.32 31.67
N SER A 183 -0.36 -2.75 32.80
CA SER A 183 -1.65 -2.25 33.25
C SER A 183 -2.88 -2.46 32.34
N PRO A 184 -3.94 -3.14 32.83
CA PRO A 184 -5.19 -3.36 32.08
C PRO A 184 -5.97 -2.08 31.70
N GLY A 185 -5.55 -0.90 32.16
CA GLY A 185 -6.29 0.37 32.00
C GLY A 185 -6.31 0.97 30.58
N VAL A 186 -5.25 0.82 29.78
CA VAL A 186 -5.21 1.42 28.43
C VAL A 186 -5.98 0.57 27.41
N VAL A 187 -6.03 -0.74 27.62
CA VAL A 187 -6.80 -1.68 26.79
C VAL A 187 -8.29 -1.68 27.17
N ALA A 188 -8.62 -1.37 28.43
CA ALA A 188 -10.00 -1.28 28.90
C ALA A 188 -10.77 -0.06 28.34
N ALA A 189 -10.08 1.06 28.07
CA ALA A 189 -10.73 2.29 27.59
C ALA A 189 -11.24 2.19 26.13
N GLY A 190 -10.70 1.28 25.31
CA GLY A 190 -11.15 1.02 23.93
C GLY A 190 -12.25 -0.04 23.80
N ALA A 191 -12.76 -0.56 24.91
CA ALA A 191 -13.67 -1.71 24.92
C ALA A 191 -15.17 -1.36 24.97
N SER A 192 -15.55 -0.11 25.24
CA SER A 192 -16.96 0.29 25.26
C SER A 192 -17.54 0.38 23.85
N ALA A 193 -18.80 -0.06 23.68
CA ALA A 193 -19.49 0.01 22.39
C ALA A 193 -19.57 1.45 21.85
N ASP A 194 -19.73 2.43 22.75
CA ASP A 194 -19.77 3.86 22.41
C ASP A 194 -18.43 4.38 21.84
N GLY A 195 -17.29 3.84 22.31
CA GLY A 195 -15.98 4.22 21.76
C GLY A 195 -15.83 3.80 20.29
N TRP A 196 -16.34 2.63 19.93
CA TRP A 196 -16.29 2.11 18.55
C TRP A 196 -17.18 2.90 17.61
N THR A 197 -18.38 3.28 18.05
CA THR A 197 -19.31 4.07 17.23
C THR A 197 -18.77 5.47 17.00
N VAL A 198 -18.27 6.15 18.04
CA VAL A 198 -17.64 7.48 17.90
C VAL A 198 -16.44 7.43 16.98
N ALA A 199 -15.55 6.43 17.14
CA ALA A 199 -14.40 6.25 16.26
C ALA A 199 -14.82 6.00 14.81
N ALA A 200 -15.83 5.16 14.58
CA ALA A 200 -16.36 4.87 13.25
C ALA A 200 -16.95 6.12 12.57
N VAL A 201 -17.73 6.92 13.30
CA VAL A 201 -18.33 8.17 12.79
C VAL A 201 -17.25 9.19 12.46
N ALA A 202 -16.27 9.39 13.36
CA ALA A 202 -15.16 10.30 13.11
C ALA A 202 -14.31 9.86 11.90
N ALA A 203 -14.01 8.56 11.79
CA ALA A 203 -13.31 8.00 10.64
C ALA A 203 -14.10 8.17 9.33
N ALA A 204 -15.42 7.94 9.35
CA ALA A 204 -16.27 8.12 8.18
C ALA A 204 -16.33 9.60 7.74
N ALA A 205 -16.49 10.52 8.68
CA ALA A 205 -16.52 11.96 8.39
C ALA A 205 -15.19 12.44 7.79
N THR A 206 -14.07 12.06 8.40
CA THR A 206 -12.72 12.39 7.90
C THR A 206 -12.46 11.78 6.52
N ALA A 207 -12.79 10.49 6.33
CA ALA A 207 -12.67 9.82 5.04
C ALA A 207 -13.51 10.52 3.97
N ALA A 208 -14.75 10.91 4.26
CA ALA A 208 -15.61 11.63 3.33
C ALA A 208 -15.01 12.97 2.89
N VAL A 209 -14.41 13.72 3.82
CA VAL A 209 -13.71 14.98 3.50
C VAL A 209 -12.51 14.75 2.59
N VAL A 210 -11.68 13.75 2.90
CA VAL A 210 -10.48 13.42 2.10
C VAL A 210 -10.88 12.90 0.71
N VAL A 211 -11.91 12.05 0.61
CA VAL A 211 -12.46 11.56 -0.67
C VAL A 211 -12.99 12.72 -1.50
N ARG A 212 -13.73 13.65 -0.90
CA ARG A 212 -14.23 14.85 -1.59
C ARG A 212 -13.09 15.73 -2.09
N ALA A 213 -12.05 15.92 -1.27
CA ALA A 213 -10.86 16.67 -1.66
C ALA A 213 -10.10 15.98 -2.82
N ALA A 214 -9.94 14.66 -2.75
CA ALA A 214 -9.31 13.86 -3.82
C ALA A 214 -10.08 13.94 -5.13
N TRP A 215 -11.41 13.87 -5.07
CA TRP A 215 -12.28 14.02 -6.25
C TRP A 215 -12.14 15.39 -6.90
N ALA A 216 -12.09 16.46 -6.11
CA ALA A 216 -11.86 17.81 -6.61
C ALA A 216 -10.44 17.99 -7.19
N ALA A 217 -9.44 17.32 -6.60
CA ALA A 217 -8.05 17.38 -7.07
C ALA A 217 -7.80 16.60 -8.36
N LEU A 218 -8.69 15.68 -8.74
CA LEU A 218 -8.52 14.78 -9.89
C LEU A 218 -8.32 15.52 -11.23
N GLU A 219 -8.88 16.73 -11.37
CA GLU A 219 -8.69 17.56 -12.56
C GLU A 219 -7.27 18.14 -12.65
N ARG A 220 -6.63 18.36 -11.51
CA ARG A 220 -5.31 18.99 -11.40
C ARG A 220 -4.15 17.99 -11.48
N VAL A 221 -4.42 16.68 -11.47
CA VAL A 221 -3.39 15.65 -11.50
C VAL A 221 -2.59 15.74 -12.81
N PRO A 222 -1.27 15.95 -12.77
CA PRO A 222 -0.49 16.12 -13.98
C PRO A 222 -0.49 14.86 -14.88
N ALA A 223 -0.62 15.02 -16.20
CA ALA A 223 -0.73 13.88 -17.12
C ALA A 223 0.51 12.96 -17.09
N HIS A 224 1.71 13.53 -16.86
CA HIS A 224 2.94 12.76 -16.75
C HIS A 224 2.96 11.85 -15.50
N SER A 225 2.31 12.22 -14.40
CA SER A 225 2.26 11.38 -13.20
C SER A 225 1.34 10.18 -13.40
N ILE A 226 0.25 10.37 -14.16
CA ILE A 226 -0.66 9.29 -14.58
C ILE A 226 0.09 8.32 -15.50
N LEU A 227 0.79 8.81 -16.53
CA LEU A 227 1.56 7.95 -17.43
C LEU A 227 2.66 7.17 -16.70
N ALA A 228 3.39 7.81 -15.78
CA ALA A 228 4.39 7.15 -14.94
C ALA A 228 3.79 6.13 -13.95
N ALA A 229 2.57 6.34 -13.46
CA ALA A 229 1.84 5.37 -12.65
C ALA A 229 1.37 4.18 -13.51
N SER A 230 0.70 4.45 -14.63
CA SER A 230 0.19 3.46 -15.58
C SER A 230 1.28 2.52 -16.11
N THR A 231 2.46 3.05 -16.47
CA THR A 231 3.61 2.25 -16.91
C THR A 231 4.15 1.33 -15.81
N ARG A 232 4.28 1.84 -14.57
CA ARG A 232 4.70 1.00 -13.43
C ARG A 232 3.71 -0.11 -13.14
N THR A 233 2.43 0.23 -13.06
CA THR A 233 1.36 -0.75 -12.79
C THR A 233 1.24 -1.77 -13.91
N GLY A 234 1.36 -1.34 -15.17
CA GLY A 234 1.39 -2.22 -16.34
C GLY A 234 2.53 -3.23 -16.26
N ASN A 235 3.75 -2.75 -16.02
CA ASN A 235 4.92 -3.63 -15.94
C ASN A 235 4.83 -4.62 -14.77
N VAL A 236 4.28 -4.20 -13.61
CA VAL A 236 4.07 -5.09 -12.47
C VAL A 236 2.97 -6.11 -12.72
N ALA A 237 1.87 -5.70 -13.37
CA ALA A 237 0.83 -6.64 -13.77
C ALA A 237 1.37 -7.68 -14.75
N THR A 238 2.15 -7.27 -15.75
CA THR A 238 2.81 -8.19 -16.69
C THR A 238 3.77 -9.11 -15.96
N ALA A 239 4.62 -8.60 -15.06
CA ALA A 239 5.55 -9.41 -14.28
C ALA A 239 4.82 -10.43 -13.38
N ALA A 240 3.69 -10.03 -12.78
CA ALA A 240 2.87 -10.92 -11.94
C ALA A 240 2.19 -12.02 -12.76
N VAL A 241 1.66 -11.70 -13.94
CA VAL A 241 1.01 -12.68 -14.83
C VAL A 241 2.03 -13.67 -15.42
N VAL A 242 3.21 -13.17 -15.78
CA VAL A 242 4.30 -14.00 -16.35
C VAL A 242 5.09 -14.71 -15.24
N LEU A 243 4.82 -14.40 -13.96
CA LEU A 243 5.59 -14.88 -12.81
C LEU A 243 7.10 -14.66 -12.98
N ASP A 244 7.48 -13.53 -13.56
CA ASP A 244 8.88 -13.16 -13.80
C ASP A 244 9.36 -12.13 -12.76
N PRO A 245 9.98 -12.57 -11.64
CA PRO A 245 10.56 -11.66 -10.66
C PRO A 245 11.75 -10.86 -11.22
N GLY A 246 12.41 -11.34 -12.27
CA GLY A 246 13.50 -10.64 -12.96
C GLY A 246 13.03 -9.32 -13.56
N ALA A 247 11.85 -9.32 -14.19
CA ALA A 247 11.23 -8.10 -14.71
C ALA A 247 11.04 -7.02 -13.61
N LEU A 248 10.64 -7.39 -12.39
CA LEU A 248 10.48 -6.44 -11.27
C LEU A 248 11.81 -5.79 -10.87
N THR A 249 12.89 -6.56 -10.84
CA THR A 249 14.23 -6.02 -10.55
C THR A 249 14.69 -5.05 -11.62
N TRP A 250 14.46 -5.36 -12.89
CA TRP A 250 14.81 -4.50 -14.01
C TRP A 250 14.00 -3.18 -14.02
N ILE A 251 12.69 -3.25 -13.74
CA ILE A 251 11.82 -2.06 -13.62
C ILE A 251 12.30 -1.15 -12.47
N ALA A 252 12.65 -1.74 -11.33
CA ALA A 252 13.17 -1.00 -10.19
C ALA A 252 14.52 -0.34 -10.52
N GLU A 253 15.37 -1.04 -11.27
CA GLU A 253 16.66 -0.53 -11.73
C GLU A 253 16.50 0.60 -12.77
N ASP A 254 15.65 0.46 -13.77
CA ASP A 254 15.41 1.51 -14.77
C ASP A 254 14.83 2.77 -14.13
N ALA A 255 13.83 2.63 -13.24
CA ALA A 255 13.27 3.74 -12.48
C ALA A 255 14.31 4.40 -11.56
N HIS A 256 15.24 3.61 -11.01
CA HIS A 256 16.34 4.09 -10.19
C HIS A 256 17.33 4.94 -11.00
N TRP A 257 17.67 4.52 -12.22
CA TRP A 257 18.61 5.24 -13.07
C TRP A 257 17.99 6.49 -13.69
N ARG A 258 16.75 6.43 -14.18
CA ARG A 258 16.05 7.59 -14.80
C ARG A 258 15.82 8.77 -13.85
N ARG A 259 15.67 8.51 -12.54
CA ARG A 259 15.44 9.56 -11.54
C ARG A 259 16.71 10.27 -11.08
N ARG A 260 17.89 9.79 -11.46
CA ARG A 260 19.15 10.42 -11.06
C ARG A 260 19.67 11.29 -12.20
N VAL A 261 19.93 12.56 -11.88
CA VAL A 261 20.93 13.32 -12.63
C VAL A 261 22.28 12.66 -12.34
N LEU A 262 22.81 11.93 -13.32
CA LEU A 262 24.12 11.29 -13.23
C LEU A 262 25.20 12.38 -13.22
N ARG A 263 25.50 12.91 -12.03
CA ARG A 263 26.71 13.70 -11.83
C ARG A 263 27.89 12.73 -11.84
N SER A 264 28.66 12.74 -12.93
CA SER A 264 29.95 12.06 -13.02
C SER A 264 30.86 12.62 -11.92
N ARG A 265 30.98 11.90 -10.80
CA ARG A 265 31.96 12.23 -9.79
C ARG A 265 33.27 11.54 -10.16
N PRO A 266 34.39 12.28 -10.20
CA PRO A 266 35.67 11.69 -10.53
C PRO A 266 36.02 10.58 -9.55
N LEU A 267 36.51 9.44 -10.08
CA LEU A 267 37.08 8.37 -9.28
C LEU A 267 38.22 8.93 -8.40
N PRO A 268 38.41 8.43 -7.16
CA PRO A 268 39.54 8.84 -6.31
C PRO A 268 40.87 8.64 -7.05
N SER A 269 41.81 9.59 -6.87
CA SER A 269 43.13 9.59 -7.52
C SER A 269 43.92 8.30 -7.29
N VAL A 270 43.77 7.69 -6.12
CA VAL A 270 44.38 6.42 -5.70
C VAL A 270 43.91 5.24 -6.58
N LEU A 271 42.63 5.22 -6.97
CA LEU A 271 42.08 4.19 -7.86
C LEU A 271 42.25 4.55 -9.34
N ARG A 272 42.41 5.85 -9.64
CA ARG A 272 42.62 6.41 -10.98
C ARG A 272 44.05 6.19 -11.51
N GLY A 273 44.99 5.81 -10.64
CA GLY A 273 46.37 5.50 -11.03
C GLY A 273 47.22 6.74 -11.31
N SER A 274 46.93 7.89 -10.68
CA SER A 274 47.87 9.00 -10.71
C SER A 274 49.15 8.59 -9.98
N ARG A 275 50.31 8.96 -10.55
CA ARG A 275 51.69 8.52 -10.23
C ARG A 275 52.09 8.31 -8.75
N ALA A 276 51.33 8.80 -7.78
CA ALA A 276 51.64 8.75 -6.35
C ALA A 276 51.15 7.51 -5.57
N GLY A 277 50.42 6.56 -6.18
CA GLY A 277 49.97 5.36 -5.46
C GLY A 277 49.64 4.19 -6.38
N ARG A 278 50.63 3.32 -6.65
CA ARG A 278 50.44 2.09 -7.43
C ARG A 278 49.93 0.97 -6.52
N LEU A 279 48.61 0.81 -6.45
CA LEU A 279 48.03 -0.48 -6.06
C LEU A 279 48.32 -1.51 -7.17
N PRO A 280 48.66 -2.77 -6.81
CA PRO A 280 48.80 -3.86 -7.77
C PRO A 280 47.56 -3.98 -8.67
N ARG A 281 47.77 -4.22 -9.97
CA ARG A 281 46.68 -4.38 -10.96
C ARG A 281 45.50 -5.26 -10.50
N PRO A 282 45.70 -6.45 -9.88
CA PRO A 282 44.58 -7.30 -9.46
C PRO A 282 43.77 -6.71 -8.30
N LEU A 283 44.43 -5.99 -7.38
CA LEU A 283 43.75 -5.32 -6.27
C LEU A 283 43.02 -4.06 -6.74
N ARG A 284 43.54 -3.39 -7.77
CA ARG A 284 42.90 -2.19 -8.33
C ARG A 284 41.58 -2.53 -9.03
N THR A 285 41.52 -3.61 -9.80
CA THR A 285 40.28 -4.01 -10.49
C THR A 285 39.19 -4.42 -9.50
N SER A 286 39.53 -5.20 -8.47
CA SER A 286 38.58 -5.59 -7.42
C SER A 286 38.10 -4.39 -6.61
N LEU A 287 39.00 -3.47 -6.22
CA LEU A 287 38.62 -2.27 -5.49
C LEU A 287 37.82 -1.27 -6.33
N VAL A 288 38.09 -1.16 -7.64
CA VAL A 288 37.28 -0.31 -8.54
C VAL A 288 35.84 -0.84 -8.67
N LEU A 289 35.66 -2.16 -8.72
CA LEU A 289 34.34 -2.80 -8.74
C LEU A 289 33.64 -2.70 -7.37
N ALA A 290 34.38 -2.79 -6.27
CA ALA A 290 33.85 -2.69 -4.92
C ALA A 290 33.58 -1.24 -4.46
N TRP A 291 34.22 -0.24 -5.06
CA TRP A 291 34.12 1.17 -4.66
C TRP A 291 32.69 1.75 -4.73
N PRO A 292 31.89 1.51 -5.80
CA PRO A 292 30.49 1.89 -5.83
C PRO A 292 29.68 1.26 -4.69
N GLU A 293 29.89 -0.03 -4.43
CA GLU A 293 29.19 -0.77 -3.37
C GLU A 293 29.54 -0.25 -1.98
N TRP A 294 30.81 0.04 -1.74
CA TRP A 294 31.27 0.60 -0.46
C TRP A 294 30.71 2.01 -0.21
N ARG A 295 30.62 2.85 -1.25
CA ARG A 295 29.92 4.15 -1.16
C ARG A 295 28.41 4.00 -0.94
N ARG A 296 27.78 2.96 -1.47
CA ARG A 296 26.35 2.69 -1.24
C ARG A 296 26.11 2.26 0.20
N LEU A 297 26.96 1.40 0.75
CA LEU A 297 26.92 0.92 2.13
C LEU A 297 27.11 2.05 3.15
N THR A 298 28.14 2.89 2.97
CA THR A 298 28.43 4.03 3.87
C THR A 298 27.32 5.08 3.90
N ARG A 299 26.49 5.19 2.87
CA ARG A 299 25.36 6.13 2.81
C ARG A 299 24.05 5.57 3.35
N ARG A 300 23.98 4.27 3.65
CA ARG A 300 22.75 3.60 4.11
C ARG A 300 23.08 2.61 5.23
N PRO A 301 23.52 3.10 6.41
CA PRO A 301 23.94 2.23 7.52
C PRO A 301 22.82 1.28 7.98
N GLY A 302 21.56 1.71 7.89
CA GLY A 302 20.41 0.85 8.20
C GLY A 302 20.26 -0.38 7.30
N ARG A 303 20.72 -0.34 6.04
CA ARG A 303 20.74 -1.53 5.17
C ARG A 303 21.85 -2.50 5.54
N ALA A 304 23.00 -2.00 5.98
CA ALA A 304 24.06 -2.85 6.52
C ALA A 304 23.61 -3.55 7.81
N ALA A 305 22.91 -2.82 8.69
CA ALA A 305 22.30 -3.39 9.89
C ALA A 305 21.24 -4.46 9.54
N LEU A 306 20.40 -4.24 8.52
CA LEU A 306 19.44 -5.22 8.03
C LEU A 306 20.10 -6.47 7.43
N VAL A 307 21.18 -6.31 6.65
CA VAL A 307 21.93 -7.44 6.08
C VAL A 307 22.61 -8.23 7.20
N ALA A 308 23.23 -7.55 8.16
CA ALA A 308 23.81 -8.19 9.35
C ALA A 308 22.74 -8.91 10.19
N ALA A 309 21.58 -8.29 10.39
CA ALA A 309 20.44 -8.92 11.08
C ALA A 309 19.90 -10.13 10.32
N SER A 310 19.80 -10.06 8.99
CA SER A 310 19.37 -11.19 8.15
C SER A 310 20.37 -12.35 8.13
N ALA A 311 21.67 -12.06 8.27
CA ALA A 311 22.71 -13.07 8.40
C ALA A 311 22.75 -13.69 9.81
N ALA A 312 22.31 -12.95 10.84
CA ALA A 312 22.23 -13.42 12.22
C ALA A 312 20.92 -14.17 12.55
N LEU A 313 19.86 -13.94 11.78
CA LEU A 313 18.55 -14.58 11.97
C LEU A 313 18.58 -16.12 11.95
N PRO A 314 19.33 -16.80 11.05
CA PRO A 314 19.47 -18.25 11.08
C PRO A 314 20.17 -18.77 12.34
N LEU A 315 21.13 -18.01 12.87
CA LEU A 315 21.88 -18.35 14.10
C LEU A 315 21.03 -18.20 15.38
N LEU A 316 20.00 -17.35 15.34
CA LEU A 316 19.05 -17.15 16.45
C LEU A 316 17.86 -18.11 16.40
N ALA A 317 17.49 -18.60 15.21
CA ALA A 317 16.43 -19.60 15.03
C ALA A 317 16.90 -21.06 15.29
N ALA A 318 18.22 -21.27 15.46
CA ALA A 318 18.82 -22.56 15.78
C ALA A 318 19.01 -22.79 17.30
N ARG A 319 18.36 -21.99 18.15
CA ARG A 319 18.29 -22.14 19.61
C ARG A 319 16.83 -22.32 20.05
#